data_AF-A0A2C9DE07-F1
#
_entry.id   AF-A0A2C9DE07-F1
#
_cell.length_a   1.000
_cell.length_b   1.000
_cell.length_c   1.000
_cell.angle_alpha   90.00
_cell.angle_beta   90.00
_cell.angle_gamma   90.00
#
_symmetry.space_group_name_H-M   'P 1'
#
loop_
_entity.id
_entity.type
_entity.pdbx_description
1 polymer ?
#
loop_
_entity_poly.entity_id
_entity_poly.type
_entity_poly.pdbx_seq_one_letter_code
_entity_poly.pdbx_strand_id
1 'polypeptide(L)'
;MPRFAPLTENIGFIATASTTYEEPYNTARKFASLDLISGGRAGWNVVTTATEASAHNFNLDQQYPHAFRYRRAAEHVEVVKKLWDSFEDDAFIRDKESGVFFDTGASCI
;
A
#
# COMPACT_ATOMS: atom_id res chain seq x y z
N MET A 1 -8.98 -11.18 -4.09
CA MET A 1 -8.98 -10.98 -2.61
C MET A 1 -10.20 -10.20 -2.11
N PRO A 2 -10.56 -9.00 -2.63
CA PRO A 2 -11.64 -8.19 -2.05
C PRO A 2 -13.02 -8.87 -1.99
N ARG A 3 -13.30 -9.79 -2.92
CA ARG A 3 -14.56 -10.56 -2.96
C ARG A 3 -14.73 -11.54 -1.80
N PHE A 4 -13.64 -12.08 -1.26
CA PHE A 4 -13.67 -13.09 -0.20
C PHE A 4 -13.54 -12.48 1.20
N ALA A 5 -13.02 -11.26 1.30
CA ALA A 5 -12.83 -10.57 2.58
C ALA A 5 -14.12 -10.45 3.40
N PRO A 6 -15.27 -10.02 2.84
CA PRO A 6 -16.54 -9.98 3.58
C PRO A 6 -17.15 -11.34 3.89
N LEU A 7 -16.66 -12.42 3.27
CA LEU A 7 -17.20 -13.78 3.42
C LEU A 7 -16.48 -14.58 4.52
N THR A 8 -15.52 -13.97 5.20
CA THR A 8 -14.66 -14.64 6.18
C THR A 8 -14.41 -13.70 7.35
N GLU A 9 -14.31 -14.23 8.57
CA GLU A 9 -14.08 -13.41 9.77
C GLU A 9 -12.63 -13.48 10.26
N ASN A 10 -11.99 -14.65 10.14
CA ASN A 10 -10.69 -14.92 10.77
C ASN A 10 -9.54 -15.18 9.78
N ILE A 11 -9.81 -15.16 8.47
CA ILE A 11 -8.79 -15.48 7.44
C ILE A 11 -8.02 -14.21 7.07
N GLY A 12 -6.68 -14.26 7.15
CA GLY A 12 -5.81 -13.19 6.68
C GLY A 12 -5.63 -13.19 5.16
N PHE A 13 -5.51 -12.00 4.55
CA PHE A 13 -5.31 -11.84 3.10
C PHE A 13 -3.95 -11.20 2.82
N ILE A 14 -2.97 -12.04 2.50
CA ILE A 14 -1.61 -11.58 2.21
C ILE A 14 -1.37 -11.56 0.69
N ALA A 15 -1.21 -10.36 0.12
CA ALA A 15 -0.89 -10.20 -1.29
C ALA A 15 0.61 -9.97 -1.49
N THR A 16 1.16 -10.57 -2.55
CA THR A 16 2.54 -10.28 -2.98
C THR A 16 2.52 -9.11 -3.95
N ALA A 17 3.27 -8.06 -3.64
CA ALA A 17 3.43 -6.89 -4.52
C ALA A 17 4.90 -6.44 -4.53
N SER A 18 5.36 -6.01 -5.70
CA SER A 18 6.77 -5.74 -5.97
C SER A 18 7.11 -4.27 -5.81
N THR A 19 8.20 -3.98 -5.11
CA THR A 19 8.74 -2.61 -4.95
C THR A 19 9.67 -2.19 -6.09
N THR A 20 9.99 -3.10 -7.02
CA THR A 20 10.93 -2.79 -8.11
C THR A 20 10.32 -1.85 -9.14
N TYR A 21 9.04 -2.05 -9.49
CA TYR A 21 8.41 -1.39 -10.64
C TYR A 21 7.09 -0.67 -10.32
N GLU A 22 6.45 -0.99 -9.20
CA GLU A 22 5.23 -0.30 -8.80
C GLU A 22 5.58 0.99 -8.05
N GLU A 23 4.74 2.01 -8.20
CA GLU A 23 4.87 3.26 -7.44
C GLU A 23 4.32 3.10 -6.02
N PRO A 24 4.98 3.66 -4.99
CA PRO A 24 4.60 3.46 -3.59
C PRO A 24 3.19 3.94 -3.28
N TYR A 25 2.73 5.02 -3.91
CA TYR A 25 1.36 5.51 -3.75
C TYR A 25 0.30 4.47 -4.19
N ASN A 26 0.55 3.76 -5.29
CA ASN A 26 -0.36 2.74 -5.78
C ASN A 26 -0.41 1.53 -4.84
N THR A 27 0.75 1.12 -4.32
CA THR A 27 0.84 0.07 -3.29
C THR A 27 0.07 0.50 -2.04
N ALA A 28 0.35 1.68 -1.49
CA ALA A 28 -0.29 2.20 -0.28
C ALA A 28 -1.82 2.21 -0.38
N ARG A 29 -2.36 2.76 -1.48
CA ARG A 29 -3.81 2.83 -1.71
C ARG A 29 -4.47 1.46 -1.84
N LYS A 30 -3.86 0.51 -2.54
CA LYS A 30 -4.41 -0.84 -2.75
C LYS A 30 -4.51 -1.61 -1.43
N PHE A 31 -3.44 -1.58 -0.63
CA PHE A 31 -3.40 -2.27 0.66
C PHE A 31 -4.27 -1.60 1.71
N ALA A 32 -4.30 -0.27 1.80
CA ALA A 32 -5.24 0.44 2.67
C ALA A 32 -6.71 0.12 2.33
N SER A 33 -7.04 0.03 1.03
CA SER A 33 -8.38 -0.38 0.60
C SER A 33 -8.72 -1.81 1.00
N LEU A 34 -7.76 -2.75 0.83
CA LEU A 34 -7.96 -4.14 1.25
C LEU A 34 -8.08 -4.27 2.76
N ASP A 35 -7.32 -3.47 3.51
CA ASP A 35 -7.36 -3.44 4.97
C ASP A 35 -8.73 -2.99 5.47
N LEU A 36 -9.26 -1.90 4.91
CA LEU A 36 -10.61 -1.42 5.20
C LEU A 36 -11.70 -2.46 4.86
N ILE A 37 -11.61 -3.11 3.69
CA ILE A 37 -12.59 -4.12 3.26
C ILE A 37 -12.50 -5.39 4.12
N SER A 38 -11.31 -5.75 4.58
CA SER A 38 -11.07 -6.97 5.36
C SER A 38 -11.23 -6.77 6.87
N GLY A 39 -11.27 -5.53 7.35
CA GLY A 39 -11.34 -5.21 8.78
C GLY A 39 -10.00 -5.47 9.48
N GLY A 40 -8.89 -4.98 8.94
CA GLY A 40 -7.57 -5.11 9.58
C GLY A 40 -6.84 -6.43 9.29
N ARG A 41 -7.26 -7.19 8.29
CA ARG A 41 -6.72 -8.54 7.98
C ARG A 41 -5.88 -8.56 6.71
N ALA A 42 -5.48 -7.40 6.19
CA ALA A 42 -4.62 -7.32 5.02
C ALA A 42 -3.15 -7.50 5.43
N GLY A 43 -2.39 -8.20 4.59
CA GLY A 43 -0.94 -8.29 4.71
C GLY A 43 -0.26 -8.08 3.38
N TRP A 44 0.96 -7.56 3.42
CA TRP A 44 1.79 -7.36 2.24
C TRP A 44 3.06 -8.19 2.33
N ASN A 45 3.22 -9.13 1.39
CA ASN A 45 4.48 -9.80 1.14
C ASN A 45 5.34 -8.94 0.20
N VAL A 46 6.30 -8.21 0.77
CA VAL A 46 7.22 -7.31 0.06
C VAL A 46 8.21 -8.14 -0.74
N VAL A 47 8.22 -7.97 -2.07
CA VAL A 47 9.18 -8.66 -2.94
C VAL A 47 9.91 -7.66 -3.84
N THR A 48 11.16 -7.98 -4.19
CA THR A 48 11.89 -7.29 -5.24
C THR A 48 11.92 -8.17 -6.47
N THR A 49 11.08 -7.89 -7.48
CA THR A 49 11.08 -8.65 -8.74
C THR A 49 12.46 -8.62 -9.39
N ALA A 50 12.88 -9.79 -9.89
CA ALA A 50 14.27 -10.11 -10.23
C ALA A 50 14.42 -10.91 -11.54
N THR A 51 13.56 -10.67 -12.53
CA THR A 51 13.62 -11.38 -13.82
C THR A 51 13.87 -10.41 -14.96
N GLU A 52 14.74 -10.80 -15.90
CA GLU A 52 15.02 -10.02 -17.12
C GLU A 52 13.77 -9.81 -17.96
N ALA A 53 12.93 -10.83 -18.07
CA ALA A 53 11.63 -10.73 -18.73
C ALA A 53 10.73 -9.64 -18.11
N SER A 54 10.77 -9.47 -16.78
CA SER A 54 10.05 -8.36 -16.14
C SER A 54 10.73 -7.02 -16.39
N ALA A 55 12.06 -6.94 -16.43
CA ALA A 55 12.77 -5.71 -16.77
C ALA A 55 12.33 -5.17 -18.14
N HIS A 56 12.29 -6.03 -19.16
CA HIS A 56 11.84 -5.63 -20.50
C HIS A 56 10.38 -5.17 -20.54
N ASN A 57 9.48 -5.80 -19.77
CA ASN A 57 8.07 -5.39 -19.68
C ASN A 57 7.88 -4.02 -19.00
N PHE A 58 8.87 -3.56 -18.25
CA PHE A 58 8.89 -2.24 -17.59
C PHE A 58 9.89 -1.28 -18.27
N ASN A 59 10.18 -1.50 -19.57
CA ASN A 59 11.03 -0.66 -20.39
C ASN A 59 12.48 -0.51 -19.87
N LEU A 60 13.03 -1.56 -19.27
CA LEU A 60 14.44 -1.64 -18.89
C LEU A 60 15.18 -2.65 -19.76
N ASP A 61 16.39 -2.30 -20.19
CA ASP A 61 17.28 -3.18 -20.95
C ASP A 61 17.84 -4.33 -20.10
N GLN A 62 18.02 -4.07 -18.81
CA GLN A 62 18.51 -5.06 -17.85
C GLN A 62 17.89 -4.84 -16.48
N GLN A 63 17.86 -5.91 -15.68
CA GLN A 63 17.44 -5.84 -14.30
C GLN A 63 18.37 -4.92 -13.47
N TYR A 64 17.78 -4.19 -12.52
CA TYR A 64 18.54 -3.49 -11.50
C TYR A 64 19.41 -4.44 -10.63
N PRO A 65 20.63 -4.02 -10.25
CA PRO A 65 21.47 -4.78 -9.34
C PRO A 65 20.75 -5.12 -8.03
N HIS A 66 21.05 -6.30 -7.47
CA HIS A 66 20.40 -6.78 -6.24
C HIS A 66 20.45 -5.75 -5.10
N ALA A 67 21.62 -5.16 -4.82
CA ALA A 67 21.78 -4.15 -3.76
C ALA A 67 20.91 -2.91 -4.00
N PHE A 68 20.77 -2.47 -5.26
CA PHE A 68 19.94 -1.32 -5.60
C PHE A 68 18.45 -1.63 -5.36
N ARG A 69 17.98 -2.83 -5.74
CA ARG A 69 16.59 -3.24 -5.55
C ARG A 69 16.19 -3.25 -4.09
N TYR A 70 17.06 -3.74 -3.19
CA TYR A 70 16.78 -3.73 -1.75
C TYR A 70 16.81 -2.31 -1.15
N ARG A 71 17.70 -1.44 -1.61
CA ARG A 71 17.70 -0.03 -1.19
C ARG A 71 16.39 0.66 -1.57
N ARG A 72 15.98 0.51 -2.83
CA ARG A 72 14.70 1.03 -3.33
C ARG A 72 13.52 0.43 -2.57
N ALA A 73 13.56 -0.87 -2.27
CA ALA A 73 12.51 -1.52 -1.49
C ALA A 73 12.35 -0.92 -0.09
N ALA A 74 13.46 -0.61 0.58
CA ALA A 74 13.43 0.02 1.90
C ALA A 74 12.77 1.41 1.84
N GLU A 75 13.17 2.25 0.88
CA GLU A 75 12.57 3.57 0.66
C GLU A 75 11.07 3.46 0.29
N HIS A 76 10.71 2.53 -0.60
CA HIS A 76 9.33 2.29 -0.99
C HIS A 76 8.46 1.92 0.21
N VAL A 77 8.93 1.02 1.07
CA VAL A 77 8.23 0.64 2.31
C VAL A 77 8.11 1.83 3.25
N GLU A 78 9.15 2.66 3.38
CA GLU A 78 9.11 3.86 4.20
C GLU A 78 8.05 4.85 3.70
N VAL A 79 8.00 5.13 2.40
CA VAL A 79 6.99 6.01 1.80
C VAL A 79 5.59 5.44 1.99
N VAL A 80 5.40 4.14 1.79
CA VAL A 80 4.11 3.48 2.00
C VAL A 80 3.64 3.63 3.46
N LYS A 81 4.55 3.45 4.43
CA LYS A 81 4.22 3.65 5.85
C LYS A 81 3.84 5.09 6.14
N LYS A 82 4.62 6.07 5.66
CA LYS A 82 4.31 7.50 5.83
C LYS A 82 2.95 7.87 5.22
N LEU A 83 2.58 7.28 4.08
CA LEU A 83 1.26 7.47 3.46
C LEU A 83 0.11 6.83 4.25
N TRP A 84 0.38 5.82 5.08
CA TRP A 84 -0.62 5.26 5.98
C TRP A 84 -0.73 6.06 7.28
N ASP A 85 0.41 6.58 7.76
CA ASP A 85 0.50 7.44 8.95
C ASP A 85 0.17 8.92 8.63
N SER A 86 -0.23 9.24 7.39
CA SER A 86 -0.50 10.62 6.96
C SER A 86 -1.84 11.18 7.45
N PHE A 87 -2.70 10.33 7.99
CA PHE A 87 -4.00 10.70 8.55
C PHE A 87 -4.03 10.31 10.03
N GLU A 88 -4.38 11.25 10.89
CA GLU A 88 -4.67 10.97 12.29
C GLU A 88 -5.91 10.04 12.40
N ASP A 89 -5.92 9.20 13.43
CA ASP A 89 -6.98 8.19 13.66
C ASP A 89 -8.40 8.80 13.75
N ASP A 90 -8.49 10.06 14.19
CA ASP A 90 -9.74 10.82 14.38
C ASP A 90 -10.01 11.86 13.28
N ALA A 91 -9.20 11.89 12.21
CA ALA A 91 -9.31 12.90 11.17
C ALA A 91 -10.65 12.86 10.40
N PHE A 92 -11.38 11.74 10.45
CA PHE A 92 -12.68 11.57 9.81
C PHE A 92 -13.85 11.67 10.79
N ILE A 93 -14.27 12.91 11.10
CA ILE A 93 -15.39 13.22 12.00
C ILE A 93 -16.72 12.70 11.44
N ARG A 94 -16.93 12.78 10.12
CA ARG A 94 -18.15 12.32 9.41
C ARG A 94 -19.46 12.86 10.03
N ASP A 95 -19.46 14.10 10.49
CA ASP A 95 -20.63 14.74 11.08
C ASP A 95 -21.57 15.26 10.00
N LYS A 96 -22.78 14.70 9.98
CA LYS A 96 -23.83 15.05 9.02
C LYS A 96 -24.58 16.32 9.38
N GLU A 97 -24.60 16.70 10.66
CA GLU A 97 -25.35 17.86 11.16
C GLU A 97 -24.56 19.14 10.92
N SER A 98 -23.26 19.15 11.20
CA SER A 98 -22.37 20.28 10.90
C SER A 98 -21.85 20.31 9.45
N GLY A 99 -21.98 19.20 8.71
CA GLY A 99 -21.47 19.06 7.34
C GLY A 99 -19.94 18.88 7.25
N VAL A 100 -19.27 18.69 8.39
CA VAL A 100 -17.82 18.49 8.46
C VAL A 100 -17.50 17.00 8.30
N PHE A 101 -16.97 16.63 7.12
CA PHE A 101 -16.57 15.26 6.84
C PHE A 101 -15.16 14.92 7.34
N PHE A 102 -14.26 15.91 7.32
CA PHE A 102 -12.84 15.78 7.60
C PHE A 102 -12.35 17.01 8.35
N ASP A 103 -11.51 16.83 9.38
CA ASP A 103 -10.87 17.94 10.08
C ASP A 103 -9.65 18.43 9.27
N THR A 104 -9.73 19.64 8.72
CA THR A 104 -8.61 20.23 7.97
C THR A 104 -7.44 20.70 8.86
N GLY A 105 -7.60 20.67 10.19
CA GLY A 105 -6.56 20.96 11.17
C GLY A 105 -5.79 19.73 11.68
N ALA A 106 -6.35 18.52 11.50
CA ALA A 106 -5.64 17.27 11.72
C ALA A 106 -4.67 17.04 10.55
N SER A 107 -3.43 16.67 10.86
CA SER A 107 -2.33 16.61 9.89
C SER A 107 -2.72 15.78 8.66
N CYS A 108 -2.52 16.37 7.47
CA CYS A 108 -2.63 15.73 6.17
C CYS A 108 -1.33 16.07 5.42
N ILE A 109 -0.42 15.10 5.30
CA ILE A 109 0.82 15.22 4.52
C ILE A 109 0.98 14.05 3.57
#